data_AF-A0AA46KGN7-F1
#
_entry.id   AF-A0AA46KGN7-F1
#
_cell.length_a   1.000
_cell.length_b   1.000
_cell.length_c   1.000
_cell.angle_alpha   90.00
_cell.angle_beta   90.00
_cell.angle_gamma   90.00
#
_symmetry.space_group_name_H-M   'P 1'
#
loop_
_entity.id
_entity.type
_entity.pdbx_description
1 polymer ?
#
loop_
_entity_poly.entity_id
_entity_poly.type
_entity_poly.pdbx_seq_one_letter_code
_entity_poly.pdbx_strand_id
1 'polypeptide(L)'
;MSAPKRNLAYQTEQKKTPVFWLMAVVGRLKKLIDGELNHLLTVNRSKRPWHMPIIAAITISFPVFVGAYFDALPSGIKASLGAMVILNTPLAGKLPFRLVTVMAWGFAMSLCFALGLIAQQIPPLKLPIFTLMAFGIVTFGRYYRQPPPAGLFVMMAGAIALFIPLPLEDVMPATGLVMLGSGFALVMALLYSLLLLATRPATPTPTYSYEPDTITESVIVAGFVSLSLVIALSLNLSNPYWAAVSCFLIIQGIHLRTMWIKQIHRLLGTMVGVGLAGWMLAWGLPIWGVALAILSLMLCIETLVDRHYGLAVIFITPLTIFIAEYGSGLPFTEQAYQEVILARLFDTMIGCVVGLSGGVVMHSTDLRVPLRRMENWLLARFS
;
A
#
# COMPACT_ATOMS: atom_id res chain seq x y z
N MET A 1 -57.42 51.48 -38.34
CA MET A 1 -56.89 50.12 -38.12
C MET A 1 -55.38 50.20 -38.36
N SER A 2 -54.57 49.94 -37.30
CA SER A 2 -53.10 49.64 -37.28
C SER A 2 -52.14 50.48 -38.15
N ALA A 3 -50.95 50.91 -37.74
CA ALA A 3 -50.10 50.83 -36.55
C ALA A 3 -48.92 51.80 -36.81
N PRO A 4 -48.20 52.32 -35.79
CA PRO A 4 -47.12 53.28 -35.99
C PRO A 4 -45.71 52.66 -35.97
N LYS A 5 -44.82 53.35 -36.70
CA LYS A 5 -43.38 53.60 -36.45
C LYS A 5 -42.40 52.41 -36.39
N ARG A 6 -41.53 52.38 -37.42
CA ARG A 6 -40.17 51.83 -37.41
C ARG A 6 -39.40 52.33 -36.18
N ASN A 7 -38.96 51.41 -35.32
CA ASN A 7 -37.85 51.62 -34.40
C ASN A 7 -36.76 50.61 -34.75
N LEU A 8 -35.72 51.08 -35.42
CA LEU A 8 -34.39 50.47 -35.37
C LEU A 8 -33.80 50.83 -34.01
N ALA A 9 -33.64 49.84 -33.13
CA ALA A 9 -32.85 49.98 -31.92
C ALA A 9 -32.07 48.69 -31.65
N TYR A 10 -30.78 48.76 -32.00
CA TYR A 10 -29.64 48.13 -31.35
C TYR A 10 -29.72 46.64 -30.99
N GLN A 11 -29.17 45.81 -31.88
CA GLN A 11 -28.47 44.60 -31.47
C GLN A 11 -27.25 45.00 -30.61
N THR A 12 -27.38 44.91 -29.29
CA THR A 12 -26.20 44.80 -28.43
C THR A 12 -25.65 43.38 -28.56
N GLU A 13 -24.71 43.20 -29.49
CA GLU A 13 -23.71 42.13 -29.38
C GLU A 13 -23.00 42.29 -28.04
N GLN A 14 -23.37 41.47 -27.06
CA GLN A 14 -22.54 41.25 -25.88
C GLN A 14 -21.23 40.59 -26.33
N LYS A 15 -20.23 41.42 -26.67
CA LYS A 15 -18.82 41.01 -26.70
C LYS A 15 -18.48 40.43 -25.32
N LYS A 16 -18.53 39.11 -25.20
CA LYS A 16 -17.95 38.37 -24.06
C LYS A 16 -16.46 38.72 -24.03
N THR A 17 -16.11 39.66 -23.16
CA THR A 17 -14.73 40.08 -22.96
C THR A 17 -13.91 38.89 -22.44
N PRO A 18 -12.66 38.69 -22.91
CA PRO A 18 -11.81 37.55 -22.53
C PRO A 18 -11.55 37.46 -21.01
N VAL A 19 -11.73 38.57 -20.30
CA VAL A 19 -11.60 38.69 -18.83
C VAL A 19 -12.68 37.90 -18.08
N PHE A 20 -13.91 37.81 -18.59
CA PHE A 20 -15.00 37.09 -17.92
C PHE A 20 -14.77 35.57 -17.93
N TRP A 21 -14.20 35.04 -19.03
CA TRP A 21 -13.85 33.62 -19.12
C TRP A 21 -12.69 33.28 -18.19
N LEU A 22 -11.66 34.13 -18.11
CA LEU A 22 -10.55 33.98 -17.16
C LEU A 22 -11.03 34.04 -15.70
N MET A 23 -11.89 34.98 -15.32
CA MET A 23 -12.45 35.03 -13.96
C MET A 23 -13.33 33.81 -13.63
N ALA A 24 -14.09 33.29 -14.60
CA ALA A 24 -14.90 32.09 -14.40
C ALA A 24 -14.05 30.80 -14.33
N VAL A 25 -12.93 30.74 -15.05
CA VAL A 25 -11.94 29.65 -14.98
C VAL A 25 -11.18 29.71 -13.66
N VAL A 26 -10.70 30.89 -13.25
CA VAL A 26 -10.04 31.12 -11.96
C VAL A 26 -11.00 30.84 -10.80
N GLY A 27 -12.26 31.24 -10.89
CA GLY A 27 -13.29 30.94 -9.89
C GLY A 27 -13.59 29.44 -9.77
N ARG A 28 -13.62 28.72 -10.89
CA ARG A 28 -13.76 27.24 -10.90
C ARG A 28 -12.52 26.54 -10.36
N LEU A 29 -11.32 27.00 -10.75
CA LEU A 29 -10.05 26.51 -10.22
C LEU A 29 -9.98 26.73 -8.71
N LYS A 30 -10.32 27.93 -8.23
CA LYS A 30 -10.33 28.24 -6.80
C LYS A 30 -11.33 27.37 -6.04
N LYS A 31 -12.53 27.16 -6.58
CA LYS A 31 -13.54 26.29 -5.95
C LYS A 31 -13.15 24.80 -5.97
N LEU A 32 -12.44 24.35 -7.00
CA LEU A 32 -11.86 22.99 -7.07
C LEU A 32 -10.70 22.84 -6.08
N ILE A 33 -9.81 23.83 -6.01
CA ILE A 33 -8.67 23.88 -5.08
C ILE A 33 -9.15 23.95 -3.62
N ASP A 34 -10.10 24.82 -3.29
CA ASP A 34 -10.64 24.97 -1.93
C ASP A 34 -11.37 23.68 -1.48
N GLY A 35 -12.06 23.02 -2.41
CA GLY A 35 -12.71 21.73 -2.17
C GLY A 35 -11.71 20.59 -1.96
N GLU A 36 -10.62 20.53 -2.74
CA GLU A 36 -9.57 19.54 -2.56
C GLU A 36 -8.71 19.81 -1.32
N LEU A 37 -8.40 21.07 -1.02
CA LEU A 37 -7.59 21.48 0.12
C LEU A 37 -8.27 21.09 1.45
N ASN A 38 -9.59 21.29 1.56
CA ASN A 38 -10.33 20.83 2.73
C ASN A 38 -10.22 19.30 2.91
N HIS A 39 -10.32 18.51 1.85
CA HIS A 39 -10.13 17.06 1.94
C HIS A 39 -8.70 16.65 2.29
N LEU A 40 -7.70 17.43 1.88
CA LEU A 40 -6.29 17.21 2.19
C LEU A 40 -5.92 17.60 3.63
N LEU A 41 -6.74 18.40 4.32
CA LEU A 41 -6.47 18.89 5.67
C LEU A 41 -7.39 18.26 6.73
N THR A 42 -8.48 17.61 6.33
CA THR A 42 -9.43 17.00 7.28
C THR A 42 -8.84 15.79 7.99
N VAL A 43 -8.72 15.88 9.31
CA VAL A 43 -8.40 14.74 10.19
C VAL A 43 -9.69 14.02 10.58
N ASN A 44 -9.83 12.77 10.15
CA ASN A 44 -11.02 11.96 10.42
C ASN A 44 -10.97 11.33 11.82
N ARG A 45 -12.16 10.98 12.35
CA ARG A 45 -12.25 10.14 13.54
C ARG A 45 -11.95 8.69 13.19
N SER A 46 -11.10 8.06 13.99
CA SER A 46 -10.78 6.63 13.88
C SER A 46 -12.04 5.79 14.13
N LYS A 47 -12.28 4.82 13.26
CA LYS A 47 -13.31 3.78 13.44
C LYS A 47 -12.76 2.53 14.14
N ARG A 48 -11.44 2.45 14.31
CA ARG A 48 -10.75 1.30 14.90
C ARG A 48 -10.76 1.41 16.43
N PRO A 49 -10.71 0.27 17.15
CA PRO A 49 -10.48 0.27 18.58
C PRO A 49 -9.15 0.96 18.94
N TRP A 50 -9.13 1.78 20.00
CA TRP A 50 -7.96 2.59 20.40
C TRP A 50 -6.72 1.76 20.78
N HIS A 51 -6.91 0.51 21.20
CA HIS A 51 -5.83 -0.41 21.57
C HIS A 51 -5.18 -1.10 20.36
N MET A 52 -5.84 -1.10 19.18
CA MET A 52 -5.32 -1.74 17.96
C MET A 52 -3.94 -1.19 17.55
N PRO A 53 -3.72 0.15 17.51
CA PRO A 53 -2.41 0.69 17.15
C PRO A 53 -1.28 0.25 18.05
N ILE A 54 -1.54 0.16 19.37
CA ILE A 54 -0.54 -0.24 20.35
C ILE A 54 -0.18 -1.71 20.16
N ILE A 55 -1.18 -2.58 20.04
CA ILE A 55 -0.97 -4.01 19.86
C ILE A 55 -0.25 -4.30 18.54
N ALA A 56 -0.64 -3.63 17.46
CA ALA A 56 0.03 -3.76 16.17
C ALA A 56 1.49 -3.29 16.23
N ALA A 57 1.76 -2.12 16.80
CA ALA A 57 3.11 -1.57 16.93
C ALA A 57 4.02 -2.48 17.76
N ILE A 58 3.53 -2.98 18.90
CA ILE A 58 4.27 -3.94 19.74
C ILE A 58 4.51 -5.25 18.98
N THR A 59 3.48 -5.80 18.34
CA THR A 59 3.58 -7.09 17.62
C THR A 59 4.61 -7.02 16.49
N ILE A 60 4.61 -5.94 15.72
CA ILE A 60 5.54 -5.75 14.59
C ILE A 60 6.96 -5.47 15.08
N SER A 61 7.12 -4.68 16.14
CA SER A 61 8.44 -4.24 16.59
C SER A 61 9.13 -5.24 17.51
N PHE A 62 8.38 -6.11 18.20
CA PHE A 62 8.93 -7.09 19.12
C PHE A 62 10.01 -7.99 18.48
N PRO A 63 9.81 -8.57 17.27
CA PRO A 63 10.88 -9.31 16.59
C PRO A 63 12.15 -8.49 16.32
N VAL A 64 12.02 -7.18 16.12
CA VAL A 64 13.18 -6.27 15.95
C VAL A 64 13.96 -6.15 17.25
N PHE A 65 13.28 -6.02 18.40
CA PHE A 65 13.93 -6.05 19.71
C PHE A 65 14.60 -7.38 20.02
N VAL A 66 13.97 -8.49 19.62
CA VAL A 66 14.59 -9.83 19.74
C VAL A 66 15.84 -9.90 18.88
N GLY A 67 15.79 -9.42 17.62
CA GLY A 67 16.96 -9.30 16.77
C GLY A 67 18.06 -8.42 17.37
N ALA A 68 17.68 -7.29 17.98
CA ALA A 68 18.60 -6.40 18.67
C ALA A 68 19.29 -7.08 19.87
N TYR A 69 18.55 -7.88 20.63
CA TYR A 69 19.08 -8.62 21.78
C TYR A 69 20.12 -9.68 21.38
N PHE A 70 19.92 -10.34 20.24
CA PHE A 70 20.84 -11.35 19.71
C PHE A 70 21.90 -10.79 18.76
N ASP A 71 22.05 -9.47 18.66
CA ASP A 71 22.95 -8.80 17.70
C ASP A 71 22.70 -9.20 16.23
N ALA A 72 21.47 -9.61 15.93
CA ALA A 72 21.00 -10.10 14.65
C ALA A 72 19.84 -9.21 14.14
N LEU A 73 20.06 -7.89 14.13
CA LEU A 73 19.05 -6.90 13.74
C LEU A 73 18.41 -7.18 12.36
N PRO A 74 19.17 -7.54 11.30
CA PRO A 74 18.57 -7.86 10.00
C PRO A 74 17.58 -9.04 10.08
N SER A 75 17.88 -10.04 10.91
CA SER A 75 16.98 -11.19 11.14
C SER A 75 15.72 -10.78 11.88
N GLY A 76 15.83 -9.90 12.88
CA GLY A 76 14.69 -9.31 13.57
C GLY A 76 13.79 -8.48 12.64
N ILE A 77 14.37 -7.72 11.72
CA ILE A 77 13.63 -6.96 10.70
C ILE A 77 12.93 -7.90 9.71
N LYS A 78 13.56 -8.97 9.23
CA LYS A 78 12.91 -10.00 8.41
C LYS A 78 11.72 -10.63 9.14
N ALA A 79 11.87 -10.98 10.42
CA ALA A 79 10.78 -11.49 11.23
C ALA A 79 9.66 -10.44 11.45
N SER A 80 10.00 -9.16 11.60
CA SER A 80 9.02 -8.07 11.71
C SER A 80 8.11 -7.93 10.49
N LEU A 81 8.63 -8.22 9.29
CA LEU A 81 7.82 -8.25 8.06
C LEU A 81 6.69 -9.27 8.22
N GLY A 82 7.00 -10.50 8.63
CA GLY A 82 5.98 -11.52 8.91
C GLY A 82 4.97 -11.10 9.97
N ALA A 83 5.42 -10.40 11.00
CA ALA A 83 4.56 -9.91 12.07
C ALA A 83 3.54 -8.84 11.62
N MET A 84 3.76 -8.17 10.47
CA MET A 84 2.81 -7.19 9.91
C MET A 84 1.45 -7.80 9.53
N VAL A 85 1.35 -9.13 9.43
CA VAL A 85 0.10 -9.84 9.18
C VAL A 85 -0.93 -9.59 10.29
N ILE A 86 -0.51 -9.16 11.49
CA ILE A 86 -1.43 -8.71 12.55
C ILE A 86 -2.41 -7.63 12.07
N LEU A 87 -2.01 -6.80 11.10
CA LEU A 87 -2.83 -5.72 10.53
C LEU A 87 -3.98 -6.24 9.65
N ASN A 88 -3.96 -7.52 9.31
CA ASN A 88 -5.04 -8.22 8.62
C ASN A 88 -6.04 -8.89 9.58
N THR A 89 -5.90 -8.70 10.90
CA THR A 89 -6.84 -9.24 11.89
C THR A 89 -8.25 -8.65 11.67
N PRO A 90 -9.26 -9.46 11.34
CA PRO A 90 -10.61 -8.97 11.18
C PRO A 90 -11.19 -8.48 12.51
N LEU A 91 -11.88 -7.34 12.47
CA LEU A 91 -12.65 -6.86 13.62
C LEU A 91 -14.04 -7.53 13.71
N ALA A 92 -14.48 -8.21 12.65
CA ALA A 92 -15.74 -8.92 12.58
C ALA A 92 -15.60 -10.43 12.83
N GLY A 93 -16.71 -11.10 13.10
CA GLY A 93 -16.79 -12.55 13.19
C GLY A 93 -16.27 -13.15 14.50
N LYS A 94 -16.43 -14.48 14.61
CA LYS A 94 -16.00 -15.29 15.76
C LYS A 94 -14.49 -15.56 15.75
N LEU A 95 -13.97 -16.09 16.85
CA LEU A 95 -12.55 -16.41 17.01
C LEU A 95 -11.95 -17.24 15.85
N PRO A 96 -12.57 -18.35 15.40
CA PRO A 96 -11.97 -19.17 14.33
C PRO A 96 -11.80 -18.40 13.02
N PHE A 97 -12.81 -17.59 12.66
CA PHE A 97 -12.76 -16.75 11.46
C PHE A 97 -11.57 -15.80 11.50
N ARG A 98 -11.38 -15.08 12.61
CA ARG A 98 -10.27 -14.12 12.76
C ARG A 98 -8.91 -14.80 12.64
N LEU A 99 -8.73 -15.94 13.32
CA LEU A 99 -7.47 -16.68 13.30
C LEU A 99 -7.18 -17.29 11.93
N VAL A 100 -8.18 -17.90 11.29
CA VAL A 100 -8.02 -18.47 9.93
C VAL A 100 -7.64 -17.38 8.93
N THR A 101 -8.22 -16.18 9.02
CA THR A 101 -7.82 -15.05 8.15
C THR A 101 -6.36 -14.65 8.37
N VAL A 102 -5.93 -14.49 9.62
CA VAL A 102 -4.53 -14.16 9.96
C VAL A 102 -3.58 -15.28 9.52
N MET A 103 -3.95 -16.55 9.73
CA MET A 103 -3.19 -17.71 9.27
C MET A 103 -3.04 -17.73 7.75
N ALA A 104 -4.12 -17.50 7.01
CA ALA A 104 -4.10 -17.53 5.56
C ALA A 104 -3.22 -16.41 4.99
N TRP A 105 -3.32 -15.20 5.53
CA TRP A 105 -2.43 -14.09 5.16
C TRP A 105 -0.98 -14.33 5.59
N GLY A 106 -0.74 -14.99 6.74
CA GLY A 106 0.59 -15.37 7.21
C GLY A 106 1.27 -16.43 6.36
N PHE A 107 0.48 -17.40 5.88
CA PHE A 107 0.94 -18.38 4.91
C PHE A 107 1.22 -17.72 3.56
N ALA A 108 0.31 -16.87 3.06
CA ALA A 108 0.51 -16.12 1.83
C ALA A 108 1.77 -15.22 1.89
N MET A 109 2.01 -14.57 3.03
CA MET A 109 3.21 -13.77 3.32
C MET A 109 4.49 -14.59 3.16
N SER A 110 4.57 -15.71 3.89
CA SER A 110 5.72 -16.61 3.87
C SER A 110 5.95 -17.21 2.48
N LEU A 111 4.89 -17.63 1.79
CA LEU A 111 4.96 -18.19 0.44
C LEU A 111 5.43 -17.15 -0.59
N CYS A 112 4.87 -15.95 -0.57
CA CYS A 112 5.27 -14.86 -1.47
C CYS A 112 6.72 -14.44 -1.23
N PHE A 113 7.16 -14.41 0.03
CA PHE A 113 8.55 -14.12 0.37
C PHE A 113 9.49 -15.22 -0.14
N ALA A 114 9.16 -16.49 0.09
CA ALA A 114 9.94 -17.63 -0.41
C ALA A 114 10.05 -17.64 -1.94
N LEU A 115 8.93 -17.45 -2.64
CA LEU A 115 8.89 -17.36 -4.11
C LEU A 115 9.71 -16.17 -4.61
N GLY A 116 9.67 -15.02 -3.92
CA GLY A 116 10.50 -13.87 -4.23
C GLY A 116 11.99 -14.17 -4.13
N LEU A 117 12.42 -14.85 -3.05
CA LEU A 117 13.83 -15.24 -2.86
C LEU A 117 14.29 -16.27 -3.90
N ILE A 118 13.42 -17.23 -4.26
CA ILE A 118 13.73 -18.21 -5.32
C ILE A 118 13.85 -17.51 -6.68
N ALA A 119 12.92 -16.61 -6.99
CA ALA A 119 12.94 -15.82 -8.22
C ALA A 119 14.14 -14.88 -8.29
N GLN A 120 14.65 -14.43 -7.15
CA GLN A 120 15.84 -13.58 -7.08
C GLN A 120 17.08 -14.26 -7.67
N GLN A 121 17.20 -15.59 -7.52
CA GLN A 121 18.31 -16.40 -8.05
C GLN A 121 18.30 -16.51 -9.57
N ILE A 122 17.13 -16.34 -10.21
CA ILE A 122 16.95 -16.54 -11.64
C ILE A 122 16.32 -15.26 -12.22
N PRO A 123 17.13 -14.27 -12.66
CA PRO A 123 16.65 -12.96 -13.12
C PRO A 123 15.43 -12.97 -14.07
N PRO A 124 15.35 -13.84 -15.09
CA PRO A 124 14.17 -13.87 -15.98
C PRO A 124 12.88 -14.30 -15.28
N LEU A 125 12.94 -14.99 -14.13
CA LEU A 125 11.77 -15.40 -13.35
C LEU A 125 11.22 -14.30 -12.42
N LYS A 126 11.97 -13.22 -12.15
CA LYS A 126 11.52 -12.15 -11.24
C LYS A 126 10.16 -11.58 -11.63
N LEU A 127 10.00 -11.17 -12.88
CA LEU A 127 8.77 -10.54 -13.37
C LEU A 127 7.57 -11.51 -13.44
N PRO A 128 7.67 -12.73 -14.02
CA PRO A 128 6.53 -13.64 -14.06
C PRO A 128 6.10 -14.08 -12.66
N ILE A 129 7.03 -14.36 -11.75
CA ILE A 129 6.71 -14.72 -10.35
C ILE A 129 6.05 -13.53 -9.63
N PHE A 130 6.58 -12.31 -9.78
CA PHE A 130 5.96 -11.12 -9.21
C PHE A 130 4.52 -10.90 -9.71
N THR A 131 4.29 -11.08 -11.01
CA THR A 131 2.97 -10.91 -11.63
C THR A 131 1.99 -11.95 -11.10
N LEU A 132 2.42 -13.21 -10.97
CA LEU A 132 1.61 -14.28 -10.40
C LEU A 132 1.27 -14.01 -8.93
N MET A 133 2.24 -13.56 -8.14
CA MET A 133 2.03 -13.17 -6.75
C MET A 133 1.04 -12.01 -6.65
N ALA A 134 1.21 -10.95 -7.43
CA ALA A 134 0.30 -9.81 -7.44
C ALA A 134 -1.14 -10.25 -7.78
N PHE A 135 -1.30 -11.08 -8.83
CA PHE A 135 -2.60 -11.63 -9.21
C PHE A 135 -3.25 -12.46 -8.09
N GLY A 136 -2.48 -13.38 -7.47
CA GLY A 136 -2.97 -14.21 -6.37
C GLY A 136 -3.37 -13.40 -5.13
N ILE A 137 -2.53 -12.43 -4.74
CA ILE A 137 -2.78 -11.54 -3.59
C ILE A 137 -4.05 -10.71 -3.82
N VAL A 138 -4.22 -10.13 -5.01
CA VAL A 138 -5.39 -9.30 -5.33
C VAL A 138 -6.65 -10.16 -5.37
N THR A 139 -6.59 -11.32 -6.04
CA THR A 139 -7.73 -12.25 -6.13
C THR A 139 -8.17 -12.71 -4.74
N PHE A 140 -7.21 -13.12 -3.90
CA PHE A 140 -7.47 -13.53 -2.53
C PHE A 140 -8.07 -12.39 -1.70
N GLY A 141 -7.46 -11.20 -1.74
CA GLY A 141 -7.97 -10.04 -1.00
C GLY A 141 -9.37 -9.61 -1.40
N ARG A 142 -9.69 -9.64 -2.70
CA ARG A 142 -11.01 -9.27 -3.24
C ARG A 142 -12.06 -10.32 -2.90
N TYR A 143 -11.76 -11.61 -3.10
CA TYR A 143 -12.68 -12.69 -2.78
C TYR A 143 -13.11 -12.68 -1.31
N TYR A 144 -12.16 -12.49 -0.39
CA TYR A 144 -12.42 -12.40 1.05
C TYR A 144 -12.85 -11.00 1.52
N ARG A 145 -13.09 -10.06 0.59
CA ARG A 145 -13.46 -8.65 0.86
C ARG A 145 -12.62 -8.02 1.97
N GLN A 146 -11.32 -8.31 1.97
CA GLN A 146 -10.44 -7.91 3.05
C GLN A 146 -10.25 -6.39 3.04
N PRO A 147 -10.48 -5.69 4.17
CA PRO A 147 -10.29 -4.23 4.21
C PRO A 147 -8.80 -3.88 4.09
N PRO A 148 -8.46 -2.67 3.62
CA PRO A 148 -7.08 -2.17 3.63
C PRO A 148 -6.47 -2.30 5.04
N PRO A 149 -5.24 -2.82 5.19
CA PRO A 149 -4.20 -2.96 4.15
C PRO A 149 -4.26 -4.23 3.29
N ALA A 150 -5.19 -5.15 3.53
CA ALA A 150 -5.46 -6.37 2.77
C ALA A 150 -4.20 -7.18 2.37
N GLY A 151 -3.73 -6.99 1.13
CA GLY A 151 -2.57 -7.70 0.58
C GLY A 151 -1.26 -6.91 0.55
N LEU A 152 -1.25 -5.67 1.07
CA LEU A 152 -0.13 -4.74 0.87
C LEU A 152 1.17 -5.26 1.48
N PHE A 153 1.13 -5.77 2.70
CA PHE A 153 2.35 -6.27 3.35
C PHE A 153 2.84 -7.56 2.72
N VAL A 154 1.93 -8.42 2.26
CA VAL A 154 2.24 -9.64 1.50
C VAL A 154 2.93 -9.32 0.18
N MET A 155 2.37 -8.36 -0.56
CA MET A 155 2.99 -7.89 -1.79
C MET A 155 4.35 -7.25 -1.50
N MET A 156 4.45 -6.42 -0.47
CA MET A 156 5.70 -5.74 -0.11
C MET A 156 6.80 -6.73 0.25
N ALA A 157 6.54 -7.72 1.11
CA ALA A 157 7.54 -8.72 1.48
C ALA A 157 7.99 -9.55 0.28
N GLY A 158 7.03 -10.03 -0.52
CA GLY A 158 7.35 -10.74 -1.75
C GLY A 158 8.16 -9.90 -2.75
N ALA A 159 7.81 -8.63 -2.90
CA ALA A 159 8.52 -7.71 -3.78
C ALA A 159 9.94 -7.40 -3.29
N ILE A 160 10.12 -7.17 -1.97
CA ILE A 160 11.43 -6.99 -1.35
C ILE A 160 12.30 -8.22 -1.60
N ALA A 161 11.77 -9.43 -1.40
CA ALA A 161 12.50 -10.68 -1.58
C ALA A 161 13.08 -10.86 -3.00
N LEU A 162 12.48 -10.27 -4.04
CA LEU A 162 13.01 -10.30 -5.41
C LEU A 162 14.36 -9.58 -5.59
N PHE A 163 14.71 -8.71 -4.64
CA PHE A 163 15.83 -7.78 -4.74
C PHE A 163 16.85 -7.90 -3.60
N ILE A 164 16.63 -8.76 -2.61
CA ILE A 164 17.64 -9.05 -1.58
C ILE A 164 18.58 -10.15 -2.12
N PRO A 165 19.87 -9.85 -2.36
CA PRO A 165 20.83 -10.85 -2.78
C PRO A 165 21.23 -11.75 -1.61
N LEU A 166 20.57 -12.90 -1.49
CA LEU A 166 20.89 -13.93 -0.50
C LEU A 166 21.44 -15.18 -1.19
N PRO A 167 22.45 -15.87 -0.61
CA PRO A 167 22.84 -17.18 -1.10
C PRO A 167 21.72 -18.20 -0.87
N LEU A 168 21.72 -19.29 -1.65
CA LEU A 168 20.70 -20.34 -1.59
C LEU A 168 20.53 -20.95 -0.18
N GLU A 169 21.62 -21.03 0.58
CA GLU A 169 21.64 -21.54 1.96
C GLU A 169 20.82 -20.67 2.93
N ASP A 170 20.75 -19.36 2.68
CA ASP A 170 20.04 -18.40 3.53
C ASP A 170 18.56 -18.21 3.14
N VAL A 171 18.12 -18.79 2.02
CA VAL A 171 16.72 -18.68 1.56
C VAL A 171 15.76 -19.31 2.57
N MET A 172 16.08 -20.51 3.04
CA MET A 172 15.24 -21.23 4.01
C MET A 172 15.26 -20.55 5.39
N PRO A 173 16.41 -20.19 5.99
CA PRO A 173 16.45 -19.40 7.22
C PRO A 173 15.67 -18.07 7.12
N ALA A 174 15.85 -17.31 6.04
CA ALA A 174 15.16 -16.03 5.86
C ALA A 174 13.64 -16.20 5.75
N THR A 175 13.19 -17.20 5.00
CA THR A 175 11.77 -17.56 4.91
C THR A 175 11.23 -18.01 6.27
N GLY A 176 12.01 -18.82 7.00
CA GLY A 176 11.69 -19.26 8.36
C GLY A 176 11.50 -18.10 9.33
N LEU A 177 12.31 -17.04 9.25
CA LEU A 177 12.14 -15.84 10.08
C LEU A 177 10.82 -15.11 9.79
N VAL A 178 10.45 -14.95 8.52
CA VAL A 178 9.15 -14.36 8.14
C VAL A 178 7.99 -15.24 8.61
N MET A 179 8.13 -16.56 8.52
CA MET A 179 7.14 -17.51 9.01
C MET A 179 7.00 -17.47 10.53
N LEU A 180 8.10 -17.40 11.28
CA LEU A 180 8.11 -17.24 12.74
C LEU A 180 7.47 -15.92 13.16
N GLY A 181 7.77 -14.82 12.47
CA GLY A 181 7.11 -13.54 12.68
C GLY A 181 5.60 -13.60 12.44
N SER A 182 5.17 -14.31 11.39
CA SER A 182 3.75 -14.54 11.10
C SER A 182 3.09 -15.42 12.18
N GLY A 183 3.81 -16.43 12.69
CA GLY A 183 3.36 -17.26 13.81
C GLY A 183 3.22 -16.46 15.12
N PHE A 184 4.16 -15.56 15.40
CA PHE A 184 4.05 -14.64 16.53
C PHE A 184 2.85 -13.70 16.38
N ALA A 185 2.62 -13.14 15.19
CA ALA A 185 1.42 -12.34 14.91
C ALA A 185 0.12 -13.15 15.11
N LEU A 186 0.11 -14.45 14.81
CA LEU A 186 -1.05 -15.30 15.08
C LEU A 186 -1.32 -15.44 16.58
N VAL A 187 -0.28 -15.64 17.40
CA VAL A 187 -0.41 -15.68 18.87
C VAL A 187 -0.94 -14.34 19.39
N MET A 188 -0.39 -13.23 18.91
CA MET A 188 -0.88 -11.89 19.28
C MET A 188 -2.31 -11.65 18.81
N ALA A 189 -2.68 -12.12 17.62
CA ALA A 189 -4.04 -12.04 17.09
C ALA A 189 -5.04 -12.86 17.92
N LEU A 190 -4.62 -14.02 18.45
CA LEU A 190 -5.39 -14.83 19.39
C LEU A 190 -5.66 -14.06 20.68
N LEU A 191 -4.60 -13.60 21.35
CA LEU A 191 -4.72 -12.83 22.59
C LEU A 191 -5.60 -11.61 22.41
N TYR A 192 -5.39 -10.88 21.31
CA TYR A 192 -6.16 -9.70 20.99
C TYR A 192 -7.62 -9.99 20.65
N SER A 193 -7.88 -11.08 19.92
CA SER A 193 -9.25 -11.50 19.59
C SER A 193 -10.02 -11.94 20.83
N LEU A 194 -9.37 -12.62 21.78
CA LEU A 194 -9.97 -12.96 23.07
C LEU A 194 -10.36 -11.70 23.86
N LEU A 195 -9.46 -10.71 23.94
CA LEU A 195 -9.74 -9.42 24.58
C LEU A 195 -10.92 -8.70 23.92
N LEU A 196 -10.96 -8.68 22.58
CA LEU A 196 -12.07 -8.06 21.84
C LEU A 196 -13.40 -8.76 22.08
N LEU A 197 -13.43 -10.09 22.07
CA LEU A 197 -14.65 -10.88 22.28
C LEU A 197 -15.13 -10.87 23.74
N ALA A 198 -14.20 -10.66 24.69
CA ALA A 198 -14.55 -10.48 26.10
C ALA A 198 -15.13 -9.08 26.39
N THR A 199 -14.75 -8.07 25.61
CA THR A 199 -15.13 -6.66 25.87
C THR A 199 -16.21 -6.13 24.93
N ARG A 200 -16.50 -6.81 23.81
CA ARG A 200 -17.44 -6.34 22.79
C ARG A 200 -18.26 -7.49 22.22
N PRO A 201 -19.53 -7.25 21.85
CA PRO A 201 -20.35 -8.26 21.18
C PRO A 201 -19.76 -8.62 19.82
N ALA A 202 -19.77 -9.92 19.50
CA ALA A 202 -19.31 -10.40 18.20
C ALA A 202 -20.30 -10.00 17.11
N THR A 203 -19.80 -9.43 16.01
CA THR A 203 -20.60 -9.25 14.80
C THR A 203 -20.70 -10.57 14.03
N PRO A 204 -21.73 -10.76 13.19
CA PRO A 204 -21.84 -11.93 12.34
C PRO A 204 -20.58 -12.13 11.48
N THR A 205 -20.24 -13.39 11.23
CA THR A 205 -19.17 -13.75 10.28
C THR A 205 -19.63 -13.41 8.86
N PRO A 206 -18.81 -12.71 8.06
CA PRO A 206 -19.16 -12.42 6.68
C PRO A 206 -19.26 -13.73 5.88
N THR A 207 -20.24 -13.80 5.00
CA THR A 207 -20.35 -14.85 3.98
C THR A 207 -19.69 -14.36 2.69
N TYR A 208 -18.92 -15.24 2.07
CA TYR A 208 -18.22 -14.94 0.82
C TYR A 208 -18.90 -15.64 -0.33
N SER A 209 -19.11 -14.88 -1.38
CA SER A 209 -19.60 -15.35 -2.66
C SER A 209 -18.72 -14.74 -3.73
N TYR A 210 -18.51 -15.48 -4.81
CA TYR A 210 -17.82 -14.92 -5.97
C TYR A 210 -18.58 -13.67 -6.47
N GLU A 211 -17.89 -12.54 -6.59
CA GLU A 211 -18.42 -11.34 -7.21
C GLU A 211 -17.95 -11.25 -8.66
N PRO A 212 -18.83 -10.92 -9.63
CA PRO A 212 -18.43 -10.67 -11.00
C PRO A 212 -17.28 -9.65 -11.09
N ASP A 213 -16.39 -9.84 -12.05
CA ASP A 213 -15.20 -9.01 -12.29
C ASP A 213 -14.05 -9.21 -11.28
N THR A 214 -14.15 -10.14 -10.32
CA THR A 214 -13.05 -10.41 -9.37
C THR A 214 -11.75 -10.78 -10.09
N ILE A 215 -11.82 -11.71 -11.05
CA ILE A 215 -10.64 -12.13 -11.82
C ILE A 215 -10.21 -11.01 -12.75
N THR A 216 -11.15 -10.40 -13.48
CA THR A 216 -10.90 -9.30 -14.42
C THR A 216 -10.15 -8.14 -13.77
N GLU A 217 -10.64 -7.63 -12.64
CA GLU A 217 -9.99 -6.54 -11.91
C GLU A 217 -8.66 -6.97 -11.29
N SER A 218 -8.52 -8.24 -10.90
CA SER A 218 -7.25 -8.78 -10.41
C SER A 218 -6.18 -8.84 -11.51
N VAL A 219 -6.55 -9.21 -12.74
CA VAL A 219 -5.66 -9.17 -13.90
C VAL A 219 -5.21 -7.74 -14.19
N ILE A 220 -6.15 -6.77 -14.17
CA ILE A 220 -5.83 -5.36 -14.41
C ILE A 220 -4.84 -4.86 -13.34
N VAL A 221 -5.14 -5.08 -12.05
CA VAL A 221 -4.27 -4.62 -10.97
C VAL A 221 -2.89 -5.27 -11.04
N ALA A 222 -2.82 -6.59 -11.26
CA ALA A 222 -1.55 -7.29 -11.41
C ALA A 222 -0.74 -6.75 -12.60
N GLY A 223 -1.40 -6.51 -13.73
CA GLY A 223 -0.78 -5.95 -14.94
C GLY A 223 -0.16 -4.57 -14.70
N PHE A 224 -0.88 -3.65 -14.07
CA PHE A 224 -0.36 -2.30 -13.79
C PHE A 224 0.73 -2.28 -12.72
N VAL A 225 0.60 -3.12 -11.70
CA VAL A 225 1.63 -3.25 -10.65
C VAL A 225 2.92 -3.83 -11.24
N SER A 226 2.82 -4.85 -12.10
CA SER A 226 3.95 -5.39 -12.85
C SER A 226 4.54 -4.39 -13.84
N LEU A 227 3.70 -3.62 -14.55
CA LEU A 227 4.15 -2.55 -15.43
C LEU A 227 4.96 -1.50 -14.67
N SER A 228 4.51 -1.11 -13.47
CA SER A 228 5.24 -0.18 -12.62
C SER A 228 6.61 -0.73 -12.22
N LEU A 229 6.71 -2.04 -11.95
CA LEU A 229 7.99 -2.69 -11.68
C LEU A 229 8.91 -2.69 -12.91
N VAL A 230 8.37 -3.02 -14.09
CA VAL A 230 9.11 -3.01 -15.37
C VAL A 230 9.67 -1.63 -15.67
N ILE A 231 8.86 -0.57 -15.50
CA ILE A 231 9.32 0.81 -15.70
C ILE A 231 10.47 1.14 -14.75
N ALA A 232 10.32 0.84 -13.45
CA ALA A 232 11.38 1.10 -12.46
C ALA A 232 12.68 0.32 -12.77
N LEU A 233 12.57 -0.93 -13.22
CA LEU A 233 13.71 -1.73 -13.66
C LEU A 233 14.37 -1.14 -14.92
N SER A 234 13.58 -0.68 -15.89
CA SER A 234 14.12 -0.08 -17.13
C SER A 234 14.87 1.24 -16.89
N LEU A 235 14.52 1.94 -15.81
CA LEU A 235 15.19 3.16 -15.37
C LEU A 235 16.39 2.90 -14.44
N ASN A 236 16.72 1.62 -14.19
CA ASN A 236 17.81 1.20 -13.28
C ASN A 236 17.70 1.82 -11.88
N LEU A 237 16.47 1.92 -11.33
CA LEU A 237 16.27 2.40 -9.96
C LEU A 237 16.81 1.39 -8.94
N SER A 238 17.36 1.88 -7.83
CA SER A 238 17.98 1.04 -6.80
C SER A 238 16.97 0.15 -6.05
N ASN A 239 15.74 0.62 -5.86
CA ASN A 239 14.70 -0.06 -5.08
C ASN A 239 13.36 -0.17 -5.85
N PRO A 240 13.34 -0.84 -7.01
CA PRO A 240 12.23 -0.77 -7.98
C PRO A 240 10.90 -1.34 -7.43
N TYR A 241 10.95 -2.17 -6.39
CA TYR A 241 9.75 -2.68 -5.72
C TYR A 241 8.90 -1.57 -5.08
N TRP A 242 9.49 -0.42 -4.72
CA TRP A 242 8.74 0.72 -4.17
C TRP A 242 7.76 1.34 -5.16
N ALA A 243 8.10 1.33 -6.45
CA ALA A 243 7.19 1.78 -7.50
C ALA A 243 5.98 0.86 -7.57
N ALA A 244 6.22 -0.45 -7.62
CA ALA A 244 5.17 -1.45 -7.68
C ALA A 244 4.24 -1.41 -6.46
N VAL A 245 4.78 -1.30 -5.24
CA VAL A 245 3.98 -1.17 -4.00
C VAL A 245 3.18 0.12 -3.99
N SER A 246 3.74 1.24 -4.48
CA SER A 246 3.02 2.51 -4.58
C SER A 246 1.89 2.43 -5.60
N CYS A 247 2.12 1.80 -6.76
CA CYS A 247 1.07 1.51 -7.74
C CYS A 247 -0.06 0.69 -7.13
N PHE A 248 0.27 -0.42 -6.45
CA PHE A 248 -0.72 -1.28 -5.79
C PHE A 248 -1.55 -0.55 -4.74
N LEU A 249 -0.94 0.36 -3.99
CA LEU A 249 -1.63 1.14 -2.96
C LEU A 249 -2.65 2.12 -3.57
N ILE A 250 -2.31 2.74 -4.71
CA ILE A 250 -3.15 3.75 -5.37
C ILE A 250 -4.29 3.11 -6.14
N ILE A 251 -4.01 2.07 -6.94
CA ILE A 251 -5.01 1.44 -7.81
C ILE A 251 -6.15 0.74 -7.05
N GLN A 252 -5.96 0.43 -5.76
CA GLN A 252 -6.99 -0.12 -4.88
C GLN A 252 -8.07 0.88 -4.44
N GLY A 253 -8.01 2.14 -4.88
CA GLY A 253 -9.07 3.10 -4.59
C GLY A 253 -10.36 2.76 -5.36
N ILE A 254 -11.49 2.68 -4.63
CA ILE A 254 -12.81 2.34 -5.20
C ILE A 254 -13.27 3.38 -6.24
N HIS A 255 -12.91 4.65 -6.06
CA HIS A 255 -13.29 5.74 -6.96
C HIS A 255 -12.07 6.55 -7.40
N LEU A 256 -12.10 7.08 -8.63
CA LEU A 256 -11.04 7.94 -9.19
C LEU A 256 -10.71 9.13 -8.30
N ARG A 257 -11.72 9.79 -7.71
CA ARG A 257 -11.49 10.90 -6.78
C ARG A 257 -10.72 10.47 -5.53
N THR A 258 -11.03 9.30 -4.99
CA THR A 258 -10.31 8.73 -3.83
C THR A 258 -8.87 8.38 -4.20
N MET A 259 -8.65 7.80 -5.39
CA MET A 259 -7.31 7.54 -5.91
C MET A 259 -6.50 8.83 -6.06
N TRP A 260 -7.10 9.87 -6.65
CA TRP A 260 -6.50 11.19 -6.85
C TRP A 260 -6.06 11.85 -5.54
N ILE A 261 -6.94 11.89 -4.53
CA ILE A 261 -6.59 12.45 -3.21
C ILE A 261 -5.50 11.61 -2.54
N LYS A 262 -5.61 10.27 -2.62
CA LYS A 262 -4.65 9.36 -2.00
C LYS A 262 -3.26 9.47 -2.61
N GLN A 263 -3.13 9.69 -3.93
CA GLN A 263 -1.83 9.91 -4.56
C GLN A 263 -1.20 11.25 -4.14
N ILE A 264 -1.99 12.32 -3.96
CA ILE A 264 -1.46 13.60 -3.49
C ILE A 264 -0.92 13.44 -2.07
N HIS A 265 -1.69 12.80 -1.18
CA HIS A 265 -1.22 12.44 0.16
C HIS A 265 0.05 11.59 0.14
N ARG A 266 0.15 10.64 -0.80
CA ARG A 266 1.31 9.77 -0.95
C ARG A 266 2.53 10.58 -1.40
N LEU A 267 2.40 11.42 -2.43
CA LEU A 267 3.51 12.23 -2.95
C LEU A 267 3.99 13.27 -1.93
N LEU A 268 3.08 14.08 -1.38
CA LEU A 268 3.42 15.11 -0.39
C LEU A 268 3.98 14.49 0.89
N GLY A 269 3.33 13.43 1.39
CA GLY A 269 3.77 12.73 2.59
C GLY A 269 5.13 12.07 2.40
N THR A 270 5.42 11.48 1.24
CA THR A 270 6.74 10.89 0.96
C THR A 270 7.81 11.97 0.87
N MET A 271 7.55 13.14 0.27
CA MET A 271 8.53 14.23 0.23
C MET A 271 8.96 14.67 1.63
N VAL A 272 8.00 14.90 2.53
CA VAL A 272 8.31 15.27 3.92
C VAL A 272 8.94 14.09 4.69
N GLY A 273 8.42 12.88 4.48
CA GLY A 273 8.90 11.68 5.16
C GLY A 273 10.33 11.28 4.76
N VAL A 274 10.76 11.56 3.54
CA VAL A 274 12.15 11.41 3.10
C VAL A 274 13.07 12.34 3.88
N GLY A 275 12.67 13.60 4.07
CA GLY A 275 13.42 14.55 4.89
C GLY A 275 13.53 14.08 6.35
N LEU A 276 12.43 13.57 6.91
CA LEU A 276 12.42 12.97 8.24
C LEU A 276 13.33 11.74 8.33
N ALA A 277 13.32 10.87 7.31
CA ALA A 277 14.20 9.70 7.25
C ALA A 277 15.68 10.10 7.24
N GLY A 278 16.06 11.06 6.39
CA GLY A 278 17.43 11.58 6.34
C GLY A 278 17.88 12.17 7.67
N TRP A 279 17.01 12.93 8.35
CA TRP A 279 17.30 13.48 9.68
C TRP A 279 17.52 12.40 10.74
N MET A 280 16.69 11.34 10.76
CA MET A 280 16.83 10.23 11.71
C MET A 280 18.08 9.38 11.44
N LEU A 281 18.42 9.15 10.17
CA LEU A 281 19.60 8.37 9.78
C LEU A 281 20.91 9.09 10.09
N ALA A 282 20.92 10.43 10.07
CA ALA A 282 22.08 11.23 10.43
C ALA A 282 22.51 11.09 11.91
N TRP A 283 21.71 10.46 12.76
CA TRP A 283 22.02 10.27 14.18
C TRP A 283 22.97 9.12 14.49
N GLY A 284 23.24 8.23 13.53
CA GLY A 284 24.09 7.05 13.78
C GLY A 284 23.51 6.14 14.88
N LEU A 285 22.22 5.79 14.76
CA LEU A 285 21.50 5.06 15.79
C LEU A 285 22.14 3.69 16.09
N PRO A 286 22.35 3.33 17.37
CA PRO A 286 22.72 1.97 17.74
C PRO A 286 21.56 1.00 17.47
N ILE A 287 21.82 -0.30 17.48
CA ILE A 287 20.85 -1.36 17.18
C ILE A 287 19.54 -1.22 17.98
N TRP A 288 19.64 -0.92 19.28
CA TRP A 288 18.48 -0.65 20.14
C TRP A 288 17.74 0.65 19.76
N GLY A 289 18.48 1.67 19.32
CA GLY A 289 17.91 2.92 18.81
C GLY A 289 17.09 2.70 17.54
N VAL A 290 17.53 1.81 16.65
CA VAL A 290 16.77 1.40 15.46
C VAL A 290 15.47 0.69 15.84
N ALA A 291 15.53 -0.25 16.80
CA ALA A 291 14.34 -0.95 17.29
C ALA A 291 13.32 0.03 17.91
N LEU A 292 13.78 0.98 18.72
CA LEU A 292 12.95 2.02 19.33
C LEU A 292 12.35 2.97 18.29
N ALA A 293 13.12 3.31 17.26
CA ALA A 293 12.65 4.14 16.14
C ALA A 293 11.56 3.43 15.34
N ILE A 294 11.74 2.15 15.00
CA ILE A 294 10.72 1.35 14.31
C ILE A 294 9.43 1.26 15.14
N LEU A 295 9.54 1.03 16.45
CA LEU A 295 8.37 1.02 17.36
C LEU A 295 7.64 2.37 17.35
N SER A 296 8.38 3.46 17.47
CA SER A 296 7.82 4.82 17.53
C SER A 296 7.14 5.18 16.21
N LEU A 297 7.80 4.91 15.08
CA LEU A 297 7.25 5.10 13.74
C LEU A 297 5.99 4.27 13.54
N MET A 298 6.01 2.98 13.91
CA MET A 298 4.84 2.10 13.75
C MET A 298 3.65 2.57 14.59
N LEU A 299 3.90 3.05 15.81
CA LEU A 299 2.86 3.64 16.67
C LEU A 299 2.27 4.91 16.04
N CYS A 300 3.10 5.82 15.53
CA CYS A 300 2.64 7.00 14.80
C CYS A 300 1.82 6.63 13.55
N ILE A 301 2.28 5.63 12.78
CA ILE A 301 1.58 5.17 11.58
C ILE A 301 0.20 4.63 11.94
N GLU A 302 0.10 3.68 12.87
CA GLU A 302 -1.18 3.05 13.19
C GLU A 302 -2.17 4.00 13.87
N THR A 303 -1.68 5.03 14.57
CA THR A 303 -2.54 6.06 15.16
C THR A 303 -3.04 7.08 14.13
N LEU A 304 -2.35 7.25 13.00
CA LEU A 304 -2.67 8.25 11.98
C LEU A 304 -3.32 7.66 10.74
N VAL A 305 -3.03 6.41 10.37
CA VAL A 305 -3.39 5.83 9.06
C VAL A 305 -4.90 5.81 8.80
N ASP A 306 -5.71 5.66 9.83
CA ASP A 306 -7.16 5.68 9.74
C ASP A 306 -7.80 7.06 9.98
N ARG A 307 -7.00 8.04 10.41
CA ARG A 307 -7.41 9.44 10.65
C ARG A 307 -7.04 10.34 9.47
N HIS A 308 -5.79 10.28 9.05
CA HIS A 308 -5.24 11.10 7.99
C HIS A 308 -4.09 10.38 7.26
N TYR A 309 -4.37 9.89 6.06
CA TYR A 309 -3.41 9.12 5.28
C TYR A 309 -2.12 9.90 4.96
N GLY A 310 -2.22 11.17 4.53
CA GLY A 310 -1.03 12.01 4.25
C GLY A 310 -0.05 12.12 5.42
N LEU A 311 -0.54 12.44 6.62
CA LEU A 311 0.27 12.45 7.85
C LEU A 311 0.87 11.08 8.16
N ALA A 312 0.12 9.99 7.97
CA ALA A 312 0.65 8.65 8.17
C ALA A 312 1.82 8.36 7.20
N VAL A 313 1.73 8.81 5.94
CA VAL A 313 2.79 8.59 4.94
C VAL A 313 4.12 9.24 5.33
N ILE A 314 4.08 10.36 6.06
CA ILE A 314 5.29 11.02 6.60
C ILE A 314 6.08 10.04 7.47
N PHE A 315 5.41 9.17 8.22
CA PHE A 315 6.04 8.15 9.08
C PHE A 315 6.23 6.79 8.40
N ILE A 316 5.36 6.42 7.45
CA ILE A 316 5.53 5.19 6.65
C ILE A 316 6.84 5.25 5.86
N THR A 317 7.19 6.42 5.33
CA THR A 317 8.39 6.61 4.51
C THR A 317 9.69 6.26 5.25
N PRO A 318 10.01 6.88 6.41
CA PRO A 318 11.19 6.52 7.19
C PRO A 318 11.12 5.06 7.67
N LEU A 319 9.94 4.53 8.06
CA LEU A 319 9.83 3.12 8.43
C LEU A 319 10.29 2.20 7.29
N THR A 320 9.82 2.45 6.06
CA THR A 320 10.19 1.61 4.91
C THR A 320 11.66 1.74 4.53
N ILE A 321 12.25 2.93 4.70
CA ILE A 321 13.69 3.14 4.47
C ILE A 321 14.48 2.40 5.56
N PHE A 322 14.08 2.48 6.82
CA PHE A 322 14.73 1.75 7.92
C PHE A 322 14.70 0.23 7.70
N ILE A 323 13.57 -0.31 7.25
CA ILE A 323 13.46 -1.74 6.92
C ILE A 323 14.39 -2.12 5.76
N ALA A 324 14.53 -1.27 4.73
CA ALA A 324 15.42 -1.53 3.61
C ALA A 324 16.89 -1.47 4.02
N GLU A 325 17.30 -0.39 4.68
CA GLU A 325 18.69 -0.15 5.10
C GLU A 325 19.14 -1.19 6.12
N TYR A 326 18.47 -1.26 7.27
CA TYR A 326 18.89 -2.12 8.38
C TYR A 326 18.49 -3.59 8.18
N GLY A 327 17.54 -3.89 7.29
CA GLY A 327 17.14 -5.26 6.97
C GLY A 327 18.04 -5.96 5.95
N SER A 328 18.80 -5.19 5.15
CA SER A 328 19.72 -5.73 4.14
C SER A 328 20.92 -6.47 4.74
N GLY A 329 21.34 -6.08 5.95
CA GLY A 329 22.56 -6.57 6.60
C GLY A 329 23.86 -6.01 6.00
N LEU A 330 23.76 -5.06 5.07
CA LEU A 330 24.92 -4.37 4.49
C LEU A 330 25.40 -3.23 5.39
N PRO A 331 26.70 -2.90 5.39
CA PRO A 331 27.24 -1.78 6.16
C PRO A 331 26.61 -0.45 5.77
N PHE A 332 26.20 0.33 6.77
CA PHE A 332 25.64 1.67 6.56
C PHE A 332 26.72 2.60 5.99
N THR A 333 26.46 3.19 4.82
CA THR A 333 27.34 4.18 4.18
C THR A 333 26.55 5.42 3.79
N GLU A 334 27.15 6.61 3.94
CA GLU A 334 26.47 7.88 3.67
C GLU A 334 25.97 8.01 2.23
N GLN A 335 26.73 7.46 1.27
CA GLN A 335 26.38 7.44 -0.14
C GLN A 335 25.16 6.54 -0.41
N ALA A 336 25.09 5.38 0.26
CA ALA A 336 24.01 4.42 0.07
C ALA A 336 22.65 5.01 0.46
N TYR A 337 22.54 5.69 1.61
CA TYR A 337 21.24 6.22 2.03
C TYR A 337 20.75 7.40 1.19
N GLN A 338 21.66 8.22 0.61
CA GLN A 338 21.27 9.31 -0.28
C GLN A 338 20.65 8.80 -1.58
N GLU A 339 21.22 7.74 -2.15
CA GLU A 339 20.66 7.06 -3.34
C GLU A 339 19.28 6.46 -3.04
N VAL A 340 19.13 5.85 -1.86
CA VAL A 340 17.89 5.25 -1.37
C VAL A 340 16.81 6.32 -1.18
N ILE A 341 17.17 7.49 -0.66
CA ILE A 341 16.29 8.64 -0.51
C ILE A 341 15.77 9.13 -1.87
N LEU A 342 16.65 9.33 -2.85
CA LEU A 342 16.25 9.81 -4.18
C LEU A 342 15.40 8.77 -4.91
N ALA A 343 15.80 7.50 -4.85
CA ALA A 343 15.03 6.40 -5.40
C ALA A 343 13.60 6.39 -4.83
N ARG A 344 13.45 6.61 -3.52
CA ARG A 344 12.14 6.63 -2.86
C ARG A 344 11.17 7.66 -3.46
N LEU A 345 11.66 8.83 -3.86
CA LEU A 345 10.85 9.88 -4.48
C LEU A 345 10.42 9.48 -5.91
N PHE A 346 11.38 9.05 -6.73
CA PHE A 346 11.12 8.65 -8.12
C PHE A 346 10.22 7.42 -8.20
N ASP A 347 10.50 6.39 -7.39
CA ASP A 347 9.70 5.17 -7.31
C ASP A 347 8.25 5.50 -6.91
N THR A 348 8.07 6.36 -5.91
CA THR A 348 6.72 6.77 -5.49
C THR A 348 5.99 7.51 -6.59
N MET A 349 6.69 8.39 -7.33
CA MET A 349 6.11 9.13 -8.45
C MET A 349 5.65 8.19 -9.57
N ILE A 350 6.53 7.27 -10.01
CA ILE A 350 6.22 6.28 -11.04
C ILE A 350 5.03 5.43 -10.62
N GLY A 351 5.06 4.89 -9.40
CA GLY A 351 3.98 4.08 -8.87
C GLY A 351 2.64 4.83 -8.81
N CYS A 352 2.64 6.11 -8.40
CA CYS A 352 1.41 6.90 -8.37
C CYS A 352 0.85 7.15 -9.77
N VAL A 353 1.69 7.49 -10.75
CA VAL A 353 1.28 7.73 -12.13
C VAL A 353 0.71 6.47 -12.77
N VAL A 354 1.41 5.33 -12.63
CA VAL A 354 0.97 4.04 -13.17
C VAL A 354 -0.28 3.53 -12.44
N GLY A 355 -0.37 3.73 -11.13
CA GLY A 355 -1.54 3.35 -10.33
C GLY A 355 -2.79 4.15 -10.71
N LEU A 356 -2.66 5.46 -10.94
CA LEU A 356 -3.76 6.31 -11.37
C LEU A 356 -4.22 5.96 -12.79
N SER A 357 -3.29 5.72 -13.71
CA SER A 357 -3.64 5.31 -15.08
C SER A 357 -4.35 3.96 -15.10
N GLY A 358 -3.89 3.00 -14.29
CA GLY A 358 -4.59 1.73 -14.09
C GLY A 358 -5.98 1.90 -13.49
N GLY A 359 -6.14 2.84 -12.56
CA GLY A 359 -7.43 3.24 -12.02
C GLY A 359 -8.40 3.76 -13.09
N VAL A 360 -7.92 4.62 -13.99
CA VAL A 360 -8.71 5.14 -15.13
C VAL A 360 -9.12 4.00 -16.07
N VAL A 361 -8.20 3.10 -16.37
CA VAL A 361 -8.45 1.92 -17.21
C VAL A 361 -9.47 0.97 -16.59
N MET A 362 -9.40 0.74 -15.27
CA MET A 362 -10.38 -0.10 -14.56
C MET A 362 -11.81 0.47 -14.63
N HIS A 363 -11.94 1.78 -14.77
CA HIS A 363 -13.23 2.47 -14.96
C HIS A 363 -13.64 2.59 -16.44
N SER A 364 -12.74 2.31 -17.39
CA SER A 364 -13.04 2.28 -18.82
C SER A 364 -13.63 0.93 -19.25
N THR A 365 -14.60 0.95 -20.16
CA THR A 365 -15.29 -0.24 -20.65
C THR A 365 -14.45 -1.09 -21.61
N ASP A 366 -13.47 -0.50 -22.28
CA ASP A 366 -12.83 -1.09 -23.46
C ASP A 366 -11.99 -2.34 -23.13
N LEU A 367 -11.29 -2.31 -21.99
CA LEU A 367 -10.49 -3.44 -21.49
C LEU A 367 -11.32 -4.38 -20.61
N ARG A 368 -12.34 -3.86 -19.93
CA ARG A 368 -13.18 -4.64 -19.02
C ARG A 368 -14.08 -5.64 -19.75
N VAL A 369 -14.69 -5.23 -20.86
CA VAL A 369 -15.61 -6.09 -21.63
C VAL A 369 -14.96 -7.40 -22.12
N PRO A 370 -13.79 -7.41 -22.80
CA PRO A 370 -13.19 -8.65 -23.27
C PRO A 370 -12.73 -9.55 -22.11
N LEU A 371 -12.13 -8.99 -21.07
CA LEU A 371 -11.70 -9.75 -19.88
C LEU A 371 -12.89 -10.39 -19.17
N ARG A 372 -13.99 -9.65 -19.02
CA ARG A 372 -15.22 -10.16 -18.41
C ARG A 372 -15.85 -11.28 -19.22
N ARG A 373 -15.80 -11.22 -20.55
CA ARG A 373 -16.26 -12.35 -21.40
C ARG A 373 -15.43 -13.60 -21.14
N MET A 374 -14.12 -13.45 -21.06
CA MET A 374 -13.20 -14.57 -20.77
C MET A 374 -13.45 -15.14 -19.37
N GLU A 375 -13.65 -14.29 -18.36
CA GLU A 375 -14.01 -14.69 -17.00
C GLU A 375 -15.33 -15.46 -16.97
N ASN A 376 -16.39 -14.96 -17.61
CA ASN A 376 -17.68 -15.64 -17.69
C ASN A 376 -17.56 -17.01 -18.39
N TRP A 377 -16.74 -17.09 -19.44
CA TRP A 377 -16.47 -18.36 -20.13
C TRP A 377 -15.75 -19.36 -19.23
N LEU A 378 -14.76 -18.91 -18.45
CA LEU A 378 -14.06 -19.76 -17.48
C LEU A 378 -15.01 -20.24 -16.40
N LEU A 379 -15.80 -19.35 -15.80
CA LEU A 379 -16.76 -19.70 -14.76
C LEU A 379 -17.77 -20.72 -15.28
N ALA A 380 -18.36 -20.51 -16.45
CA ALA A 380 -19.33 -21.44 -17.04
C ALA A 380 -18.77 -22.85 -17.31
N ARG A 381 -17.45 -23.01 -17.40
CA ARG A 381 -16.79 -24.30 -17.65
C ARG A 381 -16.41 -25.04 -16.36
N PHE A 382 -16.25 -24.32 -15.25
CA PHE A 382 -15.74 -24.86 -13.99
C PHE A 382 -16.72 -24.72 -12.81
N SER A 383 -17.84 -24.02 -12.98
CA SER A 383 -19.01 -24.01 -12.08
C SER A 383 -19.98 -25.12 -12.44
#